data_AF-A0A9D6I8E5-F1
#
_entry.id   AF-A0A9D6I8E5-F1
#
_cell.length_a   1.000
_cell.length_b   1.000
_cell.length_c   1.000
_cell.angle_alpha   90.00
_cell.angle_beta   90.00
_cell.angle_gamma   90.00
#
_symmetry.space_group_name_H-M   'P 1'
#
loop_
_entity.id
_entity.type
_entity.pdbx_description
1 polymer ?
#
loop_
_entity_poly.entity_id
_entity_poly.type
_entity_poly.pdbx_seq_one_letter_code
_entity_poly.pdbx_strand_id
1 'polypeptide(L)'
;MRGLFLLGWLLLVLFLLWPLLRRVLASGPGARRPRAIRDELVKDPVCQTYVVRSRAVTREAGGQTHYFCSRECAARFSALRGEG
;
A
#
# COMPACT_ATOMS: atom_id res chain seq x y z
N MET A 1 31.95 -25.11 -40.12
CA MET A 1 31.55 -23.67 -40.14
C MET A 1 30.04 -23.51 -39.99
N ARG A 2 29.19 -24.12 -40.83
CA ARG A 2 27.71 -24.01 -40.76
C ARG A 2 27.11 -24.44 -39.40
N GLY A 3 27.62 -25.52 -38.80
CA GLY A 3 27.14 -26.01 -37.49
C GLY A 3 27.43 -25.07 -36.31
N LEU A 4 28.51 -24.28 -36.36
CA LEU A 4 28.84 -23.34 -35.29
C LEU A 4 27.91 -22.12 -35.30
N PHE A 5 27.49 -21.67 -36.49
CA PHE A 5 26.47 -20.63 -36.65
C PHE A 5 25.10 -21.10 -36.16
N LEU A 6 24.72 -22.36 -36.45
CA LEU A 6 23.47 -22.94 -35.96
C LEU A 6 23.46 -23.10 -34.44
N LEU A 7 24.58 -23.54 -33.84
CA LEU A 7 24.71 -23.66 -32.39
C LEU A 7 24.66 -22.29 -31.69
N GLY A 8 25.34 -21.28 -32.24
CA GLY A 8 25.31 -19.92 -31.72
C GLY A 8 23.92 -19.28 -31.80
N TRP A 9 23.22 -19.48 -32.93
CA TRP A 9 21.84 -19.01 -33.10
C TRP A 9 20.89 -19.68 -32.10
N LEU A 10 21.01 -21.00 -31.91
CA LEU A 10 20.19 -21.75 -30.95
C LEU A 10 20.38 -21.22 -29.52
N LEU A 11 21.62 -20.96 -29.10
CA LEU A 11 21.93 -20.42 -27.77
C LEU A 11 21.41 -18.98 -27.60
N LEU A 12 21.52 -18.13 -28.63
CA LEU A 12 21.03 -16.76 -28.62
C LEU A 12 19.50 -16.72 -28.54
N VAL A 13 18.81 -17.57 -29.30
CA VAL A 13 17.36 -17.73 -29.24
C VAL A 13 16.92 -18.25 -27.87
N LEU A 14 17.59 -19.28 -27.34
CA LEU A 14 17.32 -19.77 -25.98
C LEU A 14 17.52 -18.66 -24.94
N PHE A 15 18.62 -17.90 -25.01
CA PHE A 15 18.90 -16.78 -24.10
C PHE A 15 17.84 -15.68 -24.16
N LEU A 16 17.31 -15.37 -25.35
CA LEU A 16 16.25 -14.37 -25.54
C LEU A 16 14.86 -14.89 -25.15
N LEU A 17 14.57 -16.18 -25.35
CA LEU A 17 13.27 -16.80 -25.00
C LEU A 17 13.17 -17.19 -23.53
N TRP A 18 14.29 -17.54 -22.90
CA TRP A 18 14.39 -17.90 -21.48
C TRP A 18 13.80 -16.84 -20.51
N PRO A 19 14.06 -15.52 -20.66
CA PRO A 19 13.43 -14.51 -19.81
C PRO A 19 11.92 -14.39 -20.06
N LEU A 20 11.42 -14.65 -21.28
CA LEU A 20 9.98 -14.68 -21.55
C LEU A 20 9.31 -15.87 -20.86
N LEU A 21 9.89 -17.06 -21.00
CA LEU A 21 9.39 -18.27 -20.35
C LEU A 21 9.43 -18.14 -18.82
N ARG A 22 10.51 -17.58 -18.27
CA ARG A 22 10.62 -17.28 -16.83
C ARG A 22 9.55 -16.29 -16.34
N ARG A 23 9.23 -15.26 -17.11
CA ARG A 23 8.17 -14.29 -16.73
C ARG A 23 6.79 -14.94 -16.69
N VAL A 24 6.49 -15.83 -17.64
CA VAL A 24 5.21 -16.56 -17.68
C VAL A 24 5.14 -17.58 -16.53
N LEU A 25 6.21 -18.34 -16.29
CA LEU A 25 6.28 -19.32 -15.19
C LEU A 25 6.30 -18.66 -13.79
N ALA A 26 6.93 -17.48 -13.65
CA ALA A 26 6.95 -16.72 -12.40
C ALA A 26 5.66 -15.92 -12.14
N SER A 27 4.75 -15.84 -13.11
CA SER A 27 3.43 -15.21 -12.95
C SER A 27 2.42 -16.17 -12.31
N GLY A 28 2.83 -16.84 -11.23
CA GLY A 28 1.91 -17.65 -10.42
C GLY A 28 0.86 -16.77 -9.71
N PRO A 29 -0.36 -17.28 -9.46
CA PRO A 29 -1.42 -16.58 -8.74
C PRO A 29 -1.05 -16.51 -7.25
N GLY A 30 -0.15 -15.61 -6.88
CA GLY A 30 0.38 -15.59 -5.52
C GLY A 30 1.25 -14.39 -5.18
N ALA A 31 1.72 -13.62 -6.17
CA ALA A 31 2.26 -12.30 -5.90
C ALA A 31 1.10 -11.34 -5.60
N ARG A 32 0.45 -11.54 -4.43
CA ARG A 32 -0.35 -10.54 -3.75
C ARG A 32 0.63 -9.42 -3.47
N ARG A 33 0.78 -8.50 -4.45
CA ARG A 33 1.49 -7.24 -4.25
C ARG A 33 0.98 -6.74 -2.91
N PRO A 34 1.84 -6.51 -1.90
CA PRO A 34 1.39 -5.84 -0.70
C PRO A 34 0.76 -4.58 -1.24
N ARG A 35 -0.57 -4.48 -1.12
CA ARG A 35 -1.33 -3.32 -1.57
C ARG A 35 -0.66 -2.22 -0.78
N ALA A 36 0.18 -1.43 -1.44
CA ALA A 36 0.86 -0.31 -0.82
C ALA A 36 -0.30 0.48 -0.25
N ILE A 37 -0.49 0.37 1.07
CA ILE A 37 -1.64 0.99 1.68
C ILE A 37 -1.27 2.45 1.58
N ARG A 38 -1.82 3.12 0.55
CA ARG A 38 -1.83 4.56 0.41
C ARG A 38 -2.81 5.07 1.47
N ASP A 39 -2.53 4.72 2.71
CA ASP A 39 -3.27 5.20 3.84
C ASP A 39 -2.79 6.62 4.07
N GLU A 40 -3.73 7.53 3.92
CA GLU A 40 -3.55 8.93 4.21
C GLU A 40 -3.28 9.11 5.70
N LEU A 41 -2.21 9.84 6.03
CA LEU A 41 -1.96 10.24 7.41
C LEU A 41 -2.79 11.48 7.69
N VAL A 42 -3.67 11.38 8.68
CA VAL A 42 -4.48 12.49 9.18
C VAL A 42 -3.96 12.91 10.54
N LYS A 43 -4.07 14.21 10.84
CA LYS A 43 -3.58 14.78 12.09
C LYS A 43 -4.70 14.82 13.13
N ASP A 44 -4.43 14.30 14.31
CA ASP A 44 -5.33 14.43 15.46
C ASP A 44 -5.38 15.90 15.95
N PRO A 45 -6.56 16.52 16.10
CA PRO A 45 -6.67 17.93 16.49
C PRO A 45 -6.30 18.19 17.97
N VAL A 46 -6.38 17.19 18.85
CA VAL A 46 -6.12 17.31 20.29
C VAL A 46 -4.63 17.16 20.60
N CYS A 47 -4.01 16.07 20.14
CA CYS A 47 -2.62 15.76 20.48
C CYS A 47 -1.64 16.00 19.32
N GLN A 48 -2.13 16.40 18.14
CA GLN A 48 -1.32 16.72 16.96
C GLN A 48 -0.51 15.54 16.40
N THR A 49 -0.83 14.30 16.83
CA THR A 49 -0.20 13.08 16.32
C THR A 49 -0.77 12.69 14.96
N TYR A 50 0.08 12.22 14.06
CA TYR A 50 -0.34 11.68 12.77
C TYR A 50 -0.75 10.22 12.91
N VAL A 51 -1.98 9.91 12.47
CA VAL A 51 -2.55 8.57 12.49
C VAL A 51 -2.99 8.19 11.08
N VAL A 52 -2.83 6.91 10.78
CA VAL A 52 -3.32 6.29 9.55
C VAL A 52 -4.85 6.40 9.53
N ARG A 53 -5.43 7.05 8.51
CA ARG A 53 -6.88 7.33 8.42
C ARG A 53 -7.74 6.08 8.59
N SER A 54 -7.29 4.93 8.07
CA SER A 54 -7.97 3.64 8.19
C SER A 54 -8.02 3.08 9.62
N ARG A 55 -7.13 3.54 10.51
CA ARG A 55 -7.01 3.10 11.90
C ARG A 55 -7.44 4.18 12.90
N ALA A 56 -7.75 5.38 12.42
CA ALA A 56 -8.13 6.49 13.27
C ALA A 56 -9.52 6.29 13.86
N VAL A 57 -9.72 6.76 15.09
CA VAL A 57 -11.04 6.84 15.71
C VAL A 57 -11.77 8.03 15.09
N THR A 58 -12.92 7.82 14.48
CA THR A 58 -13.73 8.89 13.86
C THR A 58 -14.85 9.33 14.78
N ARG A 59 -15.10 10.64 14.83
CA ARG A 59 -16.29 11.20 15.48
C ARG A 59 -16.83 12.39 14.70
N GLU A 60 -18.15 12.52 14.64
CA GLU A 60 -18.79 13.71 14.08
C GLU A 60 -18.96 14.77 15.17
N ALA A 61 -18.60 16.00 14.83
CA ALA A 61 -18.72 17.17 15.69
C ALA A 61 -18.98 18.41 14.82
N GLY A 62 -20.01 19.19 15.14
CA GLY A 62 -20.39 20.36 14.34
C GLY A 62 -20.60 20.09 12.84
N GLY A 63 -21.10 18.90 12.47
CA GLY A 63 -21.33 18.51 11.07
C GLY A 63 -20.06 18.12 10.29
N GLN A 64 -18.91 17.98 10.94
CA GLN A 64 -17.66 17.52 10.33
C GLN A 64 -17.11 16.28 11.04
N THR A 65 -16.66 15.29 10.26
CA THR A 65 -15.97 14.11 10.79
C THR A 65 -14.52 14.44 11.13
N HIS A 66 -14.19 14.31 12.42
CA HIS A 66 -12.83 14.47 12.94
C HIS A 66 -12.20 13.10 13.20
N TYR A 67 -10.87 13.04 13.05
CA TYR A 67 -10.07 11.82 13.20
C TYR A 67 -9.15 11.95 14.40
N PHE A 68 -9.11 10.92 15.25
CA PHE A 68 -8.36 10.90 16.49
C PHE A 68 -7.44 9.68 16.57
N CYS A 69 -6.31 9.82 17.25
CA CYS A 69 -5.36 8.73 17.46
C CYS A 69 -5.87 7.70 18.49
N SER A 70 -6.71 8.12 19.45
CA SER A 70 -7.27 7.26 20.49
C SER A 70 -8.67 7.70 20.92
N ARG A 71 -9.35 6.84 21.69
CA ARG A 71 -10.65 7.16 22.29
C ARG A 71 -10.53 8.27 23.34
N GLU A 72 -9.41 8.39 24.06
CA GLU A 72 -9.24 9.50 25.01
C GLU A 72 -9.16 10.85 24.30
N CYS A 73 -8.49 10.93 23.15
CA CYS A 73 -8.46 12.15 22.35
C CYS A 73 -9.86 12.55 21.87
N ALA A 74 -10.66 11.58 21.39
CA ALA A 74 -12.04 11.84 21.00
C ALA A 74 -12.91 12.34 22.17
N ALA A 75 -12.73 11.78 23.38
CA ALA A 75 -13.44 12.20 24.59
C ALA A 75 -13.02 13.60 25.05
N ARG A 76 -11.71 13.89 25.06
CA ARG A 76 -11.17 15.22 25.35
C ARG A 76 -11.67 16.25 24.35
N PHE A 77 -11.78 15.89 23.08
CA PHE A 77 -12.31 16.77 22.05
C PHE A 77 -13.77 17.18 22.32
N SER A 78 -14.65 16.25 22.71
CA SER A 78 -16.02 16.59 23.12
C SER A 78 -16.05 17.50 24.35
N ALA A 79 -15.20 17.24 25.34
CA ALA A 79 -15.12 18.06 26.55
C ALA A 79 -14.65 19.50 26.24
N LEU A 80 -13.69 19.67 25.32
CA LEU A 80 -13.18 20.98 24.90
C LEU A 80 -14.20 21.77 24.06
N ARG A 81 -15.03 21.10 23.25
CA ARG A 81 -16.06 21.76 22.43
C ARG A 81 -17.37 22.05 23.16
N GLY A 82 -17.56 21.54 24.38
CA GLY A 82 -18.80 21.73 25.13
C GLY A 82 -20.02 21.04 24.49
N GLU A 83 -19.79 20.05 23.63
CA GLU A 83 -20.82 19.18 23.08
C GLU A 83 -21.10 18.06 24.10
N GLY A 84 -21.91 18.38 25.12
CA GLY A 84 -22.45 17.47 26.13
C GLY A 84 -23.92 17.22 25.90
#